data_AF-A0A497APK5-F1
#
_entry.id   AF-A0A497APK5-F1
#
_cell.length_a   1.000
_cell.length_b   1.000
_cell.length_c   1.000
_cell.angle_alpha   90.00
_cell.angle_beta   90.00
_cell.angle_gamma   90.00
#
_symmetry.space_group_name_H-M   'P 1'
#
loop_
_entity.id
_entity.type
_entity.pdbx_description
1 polymer ?
#
loop_
_entity_poly.entity_id
_entity_poly.type
_entity_poly.pdbx_seq_one_letter_code
_entity_poly.pdbx_strand_id
1 'polypeptide(L)'
;MIAMTENQLNQIELSTTGTIRTHSAICHSTRGGLFKEYPMKKCPRCKKLKPTTNFSKNCSSPDGFRSICKACKKPYAKQYYKEHKEEIDLSHKIYRSRNIDKISLQAKERREKYKQEYILYGKQYYQANKDKVLATIRAYRKSNPEKALAHLILNRNISSSNDRPTVCSKCDAAGMVDGHHSDYSKPLDVIWLCRSCHMRLHSEIRKYK
;
A
#
# COMPACT_ATOMS: atom_id res chain seq x y z
N MET A 1 -1.16 72.28 -23.53
CA MET A 1 0.08 72.41 -24.33
C MET A 1 0.83 71.09 -24.11
N ILE A 2 0.99 70.16 -25.04
CA ILE A 2 1.12 70.17 -26.50
C ILE A 2 0.51 68.85 -27.04
N ALA A 3 -0.09 68.92 -28.24
CA ALA A 3 -0.58 67.79 -29.04
C ALA A 3 0.56 66.80 -29.38
N MET A 4 0.30 65.56 -29.82
CA MET A 4 0.47 65.13 -31.24
C MET A 4 0.29 63.59 -31.25
N THR A 5 -0.79 63.04 -31.82
CA THR A 5 -0.98 62.51 -33.19
C THR A 5 -0.32 61.16 -33.50
N GLU A 6 -1.16 60.27 -34.06
CA GLU A 6 -0.88 59.00 -34.71
C GLU A 6 0.35 59.05 -35.63
N ASN A 7 1.15 57.97 -35.69
CA ASN A 7 1.89 57.71 -36.91
C ASN A 7 2.01 56.21 -37.19
N GLN A 8 1.62 55.89 -38.41
CA GLN A 8 1.52 54.59 -39.01
C GLN A 8 2.90 53.98 -39.31
N LEU A 9 2.90 52.65 -39.37
CA LEU A 9 3.66 51.82 -40.31
C LEU A 9 5.18 52.02 -40.37
N ASN A 10 5.90 50.98 -39.94
CA ASN A 10 7.08 50.58 -40.69
C ASN A 10 7.06 49.07 -40.93
N GLN A 11 6.85 48.72 -42.19
CA GLN A 11 7.17 47.41 -42.75
C GLN A 11 8.67 47.38 -43.00
N ILE A 12 9.41 46.46 -42.41
CA ILE A 12 10.62 45.90 -43.02
C ILE A 12 10.63 44.40 -42.72
N GLU A 13 10.54 43.64 -43.81
CA GLU A 13 10.76 42.20 -43.88
C GLU A 13 12.14 41.82 -43.34
N LEU A 14 12.29 40.62 -42.79
CA LEU A 14 13.38 39.70 -43.14
C LEU A 14 13.15 38.35 -42.47
N SER A 15 13.03 37.35 -43.33
CA SER A 15 13.09 35.93 -43.03
C SER A 15 14.14 35.58 -41.97
N THR A 16 13.78 34.77 -40.98
CA THR A 16 14.62 33.67 -40.50
C THR A 16 13.85 32.75 -39.55
N THR A 17 13.81 31.47 -39.93
CA THR A 17 13.88 30.28 -39.06
C THR A 17 12.94 30.18 -37.85
N GLY A 18 12.05 29.19 -37.91
CA GLY A 18 11.59 28.53 -36.68
C GLY A 18 10.16 28.03 -36.75
N THR A 19 9.97 26.81 -37.27
CA THR A 19 8.75 26.06 -36.99
C THR A 19 8.69 25.82 -35.49
N ILE A 20 7.96 26.67 -34.76
CA ILE A 20 7.66 26.46 -33.34
C ILE A 20 6.75 25.24 -33.26
N ARG A 21 7.34 24.07 -32.98
CA ARG A 21 6.61 22.87 -32.57
C ARG A 21 6.12 23.07 -31.13
N THR A 22 4.92 23.61 -30.96
CA THR A 22 4.20 23.60 -29.69
C THR A 22 3.53 22.24 -29.43
N HIS A 23 4.31 21.20 -29.11
CA HIS A 23 3.71 20.04 -28.44
C HIS A 23 3.71 20.25 -26.93
N SER A 24 2.64 20.90 -26.48
CA SER A 24 2.24 21.05 -25.09
C SER A 24 2.16 19.67 -24.41
N ALA A 25 3.11 19.41 -23.50
CA ALA A 25 3.26 18.18 -22.74
C ALA A 25 2.30 18.14 -21.54
N ILE A 26 1.00 18.30 -21.76
CA ILE A 26 0.03 18.24 -20.67
C ILE A 26 -0.51 16.81 -20.56
N CYS A 27 -0.06 16.10 -19.52
CA CYS A 27 -0.55 14.79 -19.16
C CYS A 27 -1.92 14.87 -18.44
N HIS A 28 -2.99 15.11 -19.19
CA HIS A 28 -4.33 15.10 -18.61
C HIS A 28 -4.75 13.68 -18.21
N SER A 29 -4.76 13.41 -16.91
CA SER A 29 -5.44 12.27 -16.31
C SER A 29 -6.93 12.56 -16.13
N THR A 30 -7.69 12.68 -17.22
CA THR A 30 -9.16 12.79 -17.13
C THR A 30 -9.80 11.41 -17.14
N ARG A 31 -10.27 11.00 -15.95
CA ARG A 31 -11.33 9.99 -15.76
C ARG A 31 -12.66 10.68 -16.11
N GLY A 32 -13.41 10.10 -17.03
CA GLY A 32 -14.68 10.64 -17.53
C GLY A 32 -14.88 10.15 -18.96
N GLY A 33 -15.79 9.20 -19.13
CA GLY A 33 -16.00 8.48 -20.38
C GLY A 33 -16.77 9.31 -21.41
N LEU A 34 -16.37 9.14 -22.66
CA LEU A 34 -17.11 9.04 -23.91
C LEU A 34 -16.07 8.49 -24.91
N PHE A 35 -16.44 7.50 -25.73
CA PHE A 35 -15.55 6.69 -26.59
C PHE A 35 -14.21 7.34 -26.95
N LYS A 36 -13.14 7.00 -26.20
CA LYS A 36 -11.80 7.50 -26.51
C LYS A 36 -11.32 6.78 -27.77
N GLU A 37 -11.37 7.45 -28.91
CA GLU A 37 -10.65 6.99 -30.09
C GLU A 37 -9.16 6.97 -29.76
N TYR A 38 -8.59 5.77 -29.77
CA TYR A 38 -7.18 5.57 -29.48
C TYR A 38 -6.43 5.46 -30.80
N PRO A 39 -5.41 6.30 -31.05
CA PRO A 39 -4.62 6.22 -32.27
C PRO A 39 -4.12 4.80 -32.51
N MET A 40 -4.21 4.32 -33.75
CA MET A 40 -3.79 2.97 -34.13
C MET A 40 -2.30 2.94 -34.45
N LYS A 41 -1.61 1.89 -34.00
CA LYS A 41 -0.17 1.70 -34.23
C LYS A 41 0.14 0.26 -34.63
N LYS A 42 1.03 0.09 -35.60
CA LYS A 42 1.50 -1.24 -36.03
C LYS A 42 2.64 -1.72 -35.13
N CYS A 43 2.50 -2.90 -34.55
CA CYS A 43 3.58 -3.52 -33.79
C CYS A 43 4.60 -4.18 -34.75
N PRO A 44 5.91 -3.88 -34.69
CA PRO A 44 6.89 -4.46 -35.59
C PRO A 44 7.11 -5.96 -35.38
N ARG A 45 6.84 -6.50 -34.17
CA ARG A 45 6.99 -7.93 -33.87
C ARG A 45 5.86 -8.79 -34.41
N CYS A 46 4.61 -8.49 -34.06
CA CYS A 46 3.46 -9.28 -34.53
C CYS A 46 2.79 -8.73 -35.80
N LYS A 47 3.26 -7.58 -36.31
CA LYS A 47 2.79 -6.89 -37.50
C LYS A 47 1.31 -6.45 -37.49
N LYS A 48 0.58 -6.63 -36.39
CA LYS A 48 -0.83 -6.22 -36.22
C LYS A 48 -0.95 -4.72 -35.89
N LEU A 49 -1.97 -4.07 -36.47
CA LEU A 49 -2.46 -2.74 -36.06
C LEU A 49 -3.28 -2.89 -34.78
N LYS A 50 -2.97 -2.09 -33.75
CA LYS A 50 -3.66 -2.10 -32.46
C LYS A 50 -3.79 -0.67 -31.94
N PRO A 51 -4.78 -0.37 -31.09
CA PRO A 51 -4.85 0.93 -30.46
C PRO A 51 -3.65 1.15 -29.54
N THR A 52 -3.24 2.40 -29.38
CA THR A 52 -2.11 2.84 -28.53
C THR A 52 -2.22 2.36 -27.08
N THR A 53 -3.42 2.07 -26.57
CA THR A 53 -3.64 1.44 -25.25
C THR A 53 -2.97 0.07 -25.10
N ASN A 54 -2.76 -0.66 -26.21
CA ASN A 54 -2.02 -1.92 -26.23
C ASN A 54 -0.50 -1.74 -26.22
N PHE A 55 0.00 -0.50 -26.21
CA PHE A 55 1.41 -0.17 -26.13
C PHE A 55 1.69 0.51 -24.79
N SER A 56 2.90 0.31 -24.26
CA SER A 56 3.31 0.98 -23.02
C SER A 56 3.67 2.43 -23.32
N LYS A 57 3.32 3.36 -22.43
CA LYS A 57 3.73 4.77 -22.55
C LYS A 57 5.26 4.88 -22.57
N ASN A 58 5.76 5.79 -23.37
CA ASN A 58 7.16 6.20 -23.43
C ASN A 58 7.22 7.68 -23.76
N CYS A 59 7.46 8.53 -22.76
CA CYS A 59 7.49 9.98 -22.93
C CYS A 59 8.59 10.45 -23.89
N SER A 60 9.65 9.67 -24.07
CA SER A 60 10.73 9.97 -25.02
C SER A 60 10.38 9.60 -26.47
N SER A 61 9.30 8.85 -26.71
CA SER A 61 8.85 8.53 -28.07
C SER A 61 8.01 9.68 -28.62
N PRO A 62 8.15 10.05 -29.91
CA PRO A 62 7.40 11.16 -30.51
C PRO A 62 5.88 11.04 -30.39
N ASP A 63 5.35 9.80 -30.43
CA ASP A 63 3.93 9.51 -30.27
C ASP A 63 3.53 9.18 -28.82
N GLY A 64 4.47 9.22 -27.88
CA GLY A 64 4.24 8.90 -26.47
C GLY A 64 4.11 7.41 -26.15
N PHE A 65 4.33 6.50 -27.11
CA PHE A 65 4.17 5.05 -26.93
C PHE A 65 5.36 4.24 -27.44
N ARG A 66 5.63 3.10 -26.79
CA ARG A 66 6.64 2.15 -27.26
C ARG A 66 6.23 1.55 -28.60
N SER A 67 7.22 1.17 -29.42
CA SER A 67 7.01 0.52 -30.71
C SER A 67 6.43 -0.90 -30.61
N ILE A 68 6.81 -1.66 -29.57
CA ILE A 68 6.38 -3.05 -29.36
C ILE A 68 5.13 -3.09 -28.48
N CYS A 69 4.10 -3.86 -28.89
CA CYS A 69 2.88 -4.01 -28.10
C CYS A 69 3.13 -4.81 -26.80
N LYS A 70 2.31 -4.56 -25.78
CA LYS A 70 2.38 -5.21 -24.46
C LYS A 70 2.41 -6.74 -24.56
N ALA A 71 1.59 -7.31 -25.45
CA ALA A 71 1.53 -8.76 -25.66
C ALA A 71 2.87 -9.34 -26.14
N CYS A 72 3.54 -8.67 -27.09
CA CYS A 72 4.83 -9.11 -27.61
C CYS A 72 5.98 -8.86 -26.62
N LYS A 73 5.85 -7.88 -25.71
CA LYS A 73 6.85 -7.59 -24.66
C LYS A 73 6.74 -8.56 -23.48
N LYS A 74 5.53 -9.04 -23.16
CA LYS A 74 5.25 -9.89 -22.00
C LYS A 74 6.15 -11.13 -21.87
N PRO A 75 6.40 -11.95 -22.92
CA PRO A 75 7.25 -13.14 -22.77
C PRO A 75 8.69 -12.79 -22.40
N TYR A 76 9.27 -11.79 -23.06
CA TYR A 76 10.61 -11.29 -22.75
C TYR A 76 10.71 -10.75 -21.32
N ALA A 77 9.73 -9.95 -20.89
CA ALA A 77 9.72 -9.42 -19.52
C ALA A 77 9.62 -10.53 -18.46
N LYS A 78 8.86 -11.61 -18.75
CA LYS A 78 8.75 -12.77 -17.87
C LYS A 78 10.08 -13.52 -17.78
N GLN A 79 10.76 -13.73 -18.91
CA GLN A 79 12.06 -14.38 -18.95
C GLN A 79 13.11 -13.55 -18.19
N TYR A 80 13.20 -12.25 -18.46
CA TYR A 80 14.10 -11.34 -17.74
C TYR A 80 13.85 -11.36 -16.22
N TYR A 81 12.60 -11.30 -15.77
CA TYR A 81 12.30 -11.38 -14.33
C TYR A 81 12.73 -12.73 -13.72
N LYS A 82 12.63 -13.83 -14.48
CA LYS A 82 13.07 -15.15 -14.03
C LYS A 82 14.61 -15.21 -13.89
N GLU A 83 15.32 -14.73 -14.90
CA GLU A 83 16.79 -14.74 -14.95
C GLU A 83 17.41 -13.76 -13.94
N HIS A 84 16.77 -12.62 -13.70
CA HIS A 84 17.27 -11.56 -12.81
C HIS A 84 16.50 -11.48 -11.48
N LYS A 85 15.81 -12.55 -11.06
CA LYS A 85 14.93 -12.50 -9.89
C LYS A 85 15.68 -12.05 -8.63
N GLU A 86 16.85 -12.62 -8.38
CA GLU A 86 17.65 -12.34 -7.19
C GLU A 86 18.15 -10.90 -7.15
N GLU A 87 18.65 -10.40 -8.28
CA GLU A 87 19.10 -9.02 -8.45
C GLU A 87 17.95 -8.02 -8.22
N ILE A 88 16.78 -8.30 -8.79
CA ILE A 88 15.58 -7.48 -8.63
C ILE A 88 15.11 -7.49 -7.17
N ASP A 89 15.08 -8.66 -6.53
CA ASP A 89 14.67 -8.79 -5.13
C ASP A 89 15.65 -8.08 -4.19
N LEU A 90 16.96 -8.18 -4.45
CA LEU A 90 17.98 -7.46 -3.71
C LEU A 90 17.83 -5.94 -3.90
N SER A 91 17.64 -5.48 -5.13
CA SER A 91 17.38 -4.07 -5.44
C SER A 91 16.13 -3.55 -4.71
N HIS A 92 15.04 -4.32 -4.70
CA HIS A 92 13.84 -3.99 -3.93
C HIS A 92 14.10 -3.94 -2.42
N LYS A 93 14.91 -4.86 -1.88
CA LYS A 93 15.28 -4.87 -0.46
C LYS A 93 16.09 -3.62 -0.10
N ILE A 94 17.08 -3.27 -0.92
CA ILE A 94 17.90 -2.06 -0.75
C ILE A 94 17.04 -0.80 -0.86
N TYR A 95 16.14 -0.73 -1.84
CA TYR A 95 15.22 0.40 -1.99
C TYR A 95 14.34 0.54 -0.75
N ARG A 96 13.75 -0.57 -0.25
CA ARG A 96 12.91 -0.57 0.95
C ARG A 96 13.69 -0.15 2.20
N SER A 97 14.93 -0.62 2.39
CA SER A 97 15.74 -0.24 3.56
C SER A 97 16.13 1.23 3.52
N ARG A 98 16.58 1.75 2.37
CA ARG A 98 16.95 3.16 2.21
C ARG A 98 15.77 4.13 2.28
N ASN A 99 14.55 3.67 1.98
CA ASN A 99 13.34 4.51 1.97
C ASN A 99 12.34 4.12 3.06
N ILE A 100 12.78 3.42 4.11
CA ILE A 100 11.88 2.88 5.13
C ILE A 100 11.04 3.99 5.80
N ASP A 101 11.65 5.13 6.10
CA ASP A 101 10.96 6.26 6.74
C ASP A 101 9.92 6.87 5.82
N LYS A 102 10.27 7.10 4.55
CA LYS A 102 9.33 7.60 3.53
C LYS A 102 8.15 6.65 3.32
N ILE A 103 8.43 5.35 3.21
CA ILE A 103 7.39 4.32 3.05
C ILE A 103 6.49 4.27 4.28
N SER A 104 7.06 4.35 5.47
CA SER A 104 6.34 4.35 6.75
C SER A 104 5.43 5.58 6.88
N LEU A 105 5.95 6.77 6.54
CA LEU A 105 5.20 8.02 6.56
C LEU A 105 4.02 7.98 5.58
N GLN A 106 4.27 7.59 4.33
CA GLN A 106 3.20 7.44 3.33
C GLN A 106 2.15 6.39 3.73
N ALA A 107 2.57 5.30 4.39
CA ALA A 107 1.65 4.31 4.92
C ALA A 107 0.80 4.88 6.07
N LYS A 108 1.38 5.71 6.95
CA LYS A 108 0.66 6.41 8.01
C LYS A 108 -0.36 7.39 7.44
N GLU A 109 0.05 8.25 6.50
CA GLU A 109 -0.84 9.22 5.83
C GLU A 109 -2.01 8.52 5.15
N ARG A 110 -1.74 7.43 4.42
CA ARG A 110 -2.79 6.62 3.77
C ARG A 110 -3.77 6.02 4.78
N ARG A 111 -3.26 5.49 5.90
CA ARG A 111 -4.12 4.94 6.97
C ARG A 111 -5.01 6.03 7.57
N GLU A 112 -4.50 7.24 7.78
CA GLU A 112 -5.30 8.33 8.33
C GLU A 112 -6.33 8.84 7.31
N LYS A 113 -5.91 9.07 6.07
CA LYS A 113 -6.78 9.55 4.99
C LYS A 113 -8.01 8.65 4.79
N TYR A 114 -7.82 7.34 4.81
CA TYR A 114 -8.88 6.36 4.56
C TYR A 114 -9.34 5.64 5.84
N LYS A 115 -9.12 6.25 7.02
CA LYS A 115 -9.39 5.64 8.32
C LYS A 115 -10.84 5.17 8.48
N GLN A 116 -11.79 6.04 8.15
CA GLN A 116 -13.21 5.73 8.26
C GLN A 116 -13.64 4.64 7.26
N GLU A 117 -13.14 4.72 6.03
CA GLU A 117 -13.40 3.70 5.01
C GLU A 117 -12.90 2.32 5.46
N TYR A 118 -11.71 2.22 6.06
CA TYR A 118 -11.20 0.96 6.60
C TYR A 118 -12.04 0.42 7.78
N ILE A 119 -12.52 1.31 8.66
CA ILE A 119 -13.39 0.92 9.77
C ILE A 119 -14.70 0.33 9.22
N LEU A 120 -15.32 1.00 8.26
CA LEU A 120 -16.57 0.56 7.62
C LEU A 120 -16.37 -0.75 6.85
N TYR A 121 -15.31 -0.83 6.05
CA TYR A 121 -14.94 -2.05 5.32
C TYR A 121 -14.71 -3.21 6.29
N GLY A 122 -13.99 -3.00 7.40
CA GLY A 122 -13.76 -4.01 8.42
C GLY A 122 -15.06 -4.51 9.06
N LYS A 123 -16.00 -3.59 9.35
CA LYS A 123 -17.33 -3.93 9.87
C LYS A 123 -18.13 -4.77 8.86
N GLN A 124 -18.17 -4.36 7.60
CA GLN A 124 -18.85 -5.09 6.53
C GLN A 124 -18.24 -6.48 6.31
N TYR A 125 -16.91 -6.55 6.26
CA TYR A 125 -16.18 -7.81 6.13
C TYR A 125 -16.49 -8.76 7.29
N TYR A 126 -16.48 -8.26 8.53
CA TYR A 126 -16.84 -9.06 9.70
C TYR A 126 -18.27 -9.58 9.62
N GLN A 127 -19.23 -8.71 9.26
CA GLN A 127 -20.64 -9.12 9.11
C GLN A 127 -20.80 -10.21 8.05
N ALA A 128 -20.19 -10.03 6.87
CA ALA A 128 -20.26 -11.00 5.77
C ALA A 128 -19.54 -12.33 6.08
N ASN A 129 -18.54 -12.32 6.98
CA ASN A 129 -17.73 -13.50 7.33
C ASN A 129 -17.97 -13.97 8.77
N LYS A 130 -19.06 -13.53 9.41
CA LYS A 130 -19.31 -13.73 10.85
C LYS A 130 -19.25 -15.20 11.23
N ASP A 131 -19.93 -16.06 10.48
CA ASP A 131 -19.99 -17.49 10.78
C ASP A 131 -18.63 -18.17 10.65
N LYS A 132 -17.83 -17.77 9.65
CA LYS A 132 -16.46 -18.28 9.48
C LYS A 132 -15.55 -17.86 10.64
N VAL A 133 -15.66 -16.60 11.08
CA VAL A 133 -14.90 -16.09 12.23
C VAL A 133 -15.29 -16.86 13.50
N LEU A 134 -16.59 -17.02 13.75
CA LEU A 134 -17.10 -17.76 14.92
C LEU A 134 -16.72 -19.24 14.87
N ALA A 135 -16.79 -19.88 13.71
CA ALA A 135 -16.35 -21.27 13.53
C ALA A 135 -14.86 -21.42 13.87
N THR A 136 -14.02 -20.47 13.44
CA THR A 136 -12.59 -20.45 13.76
C THR A 136 -12.37 -20.30 15.27
N ILE A 137 -13.10 -19.40 15.94
CA ILE A 137 -13.02 -19.21 17.39
C ILE A 137 -13.44 -20.49 18.13
N ARG A 138 -14.55 -21.13 17.70
CA ARG A 138 -15.02 -22.40 18.28
C ARG A 138 -13.98 -23.50 18.09
N ALA A 139 -13.41 -23.64 16.90
CA ALA A 139 -12.37 -24.63 16.61
C ALA A 139 -11.13 -24.42 17.49
N TYR A 140 -10.68 -23.18 17.65
CA TYR A 140 -9.56 -22.84 18.52
C TYR A 140 -9.83 -23.21 19.98
N ARG A 141 -11.02 -22.87 20.51
CA ARG A 141 -11.41 -23.23 21.89
C ARG A 141 -11.48 -24.74 22.09
N LYS A 142 -12.02 -25.48 21.10
CA LYS A 142 -12.11 -26.94 21.14
C LYS A 142 -10.72 -27.59 21.14
N SER A 143 -9.78 -27.09 20.35
CA SER A 143 -8.42 -27.64 20.28
C SER A 143 -7.48 -27.13 21.37
N ASN A 144 -7.84 -26.07 22.08
CA ASN A 144 -7.06 -25.49 23.18
C ASN A 144 -7.94 -25.29 24.44
N PRO A 145 -8.53 -26.36 25.00
CA PRO A 145 -9.47 -26.24 26.12
C PRO A 145 -8.81 -25.68 27.39
N GLU A 146 -7.58 -26.09 27.68
CA GLU A 146 -6.79 -25.58 28.83
C GLU A 146 -6.58 -24.07 28.73
N LYS A 147 -6.14 -23.56 27.56
CA LYS A 147 -5.95 -22.12 27.35
C LYS A 147 -7.26 -21.34 27.45
N ALA A 148 -8.33 -21.89 26.88
CA ALA A 148 -9.65 -21.27 26.95
C ALA A 148 -10.14 -21.18 28.39
N LEU A 149 -9.92 -22.23 29.18
CA LEU A 149 -10.26 -22.26 30.61
C LEU A 149 -9.42 -21.27 31.41
N ALA A 150 -8.11 -21.21 31.17
CA ALA A 150 -7.20 -20.28 31.86
C ALA A 150 -7.62 -18.82 31.64
N HIS A 151 -7.89 -18.43 30.39
CA HIS A 151 -8.40 -17.09 30.09
C HIS A 151 -9.79 -16.82 30.69
N LEU A 152 -10.68 -17.81 30.72
CA LEU A 152 -12.00 -17.67 31.33
C LEU A 152 -11.89 -17.39 32.84
N ILE A 153 -11.09 -18.20 33.55
CA ILE A 153 -10.85 -18.07 34.99
C ILE A 153 -10.25 -16.70 35.29
N LEU A 154 -9.18 -16.31 34.58
CA LEU A 154 -8.55 -15.00 34.76
C LEU A 154 -9.56 -13.85 34.58
N ASN A 155 -10.30 -13.85 33.48
CA ASN A 155 -11.24 -12.76 33.17
C ASN A 155 -12.39 -12.68 34.18
N ARG A 156 -12.91 -13.82 34.66
CA ARG A 156 -13.98 -13.84 35.66
C ARG A 156 -13.53 -13.20 36.97
N ASN A 157 -12.35 -13.58 37.46
CA ASN A 157 -11.82 -13.05 38.73
C ASN A 157 -11.52 -11.55 38.66
N ILE A 158 -10.99 -11.08 37.53
CA ILE A 158 -10.50 -9.70 37.39
C ILE A 158 -11.58 -8.73 36.92
N SER A 159 -12.67 -9.22 36.32
CA SER A 159 -13.79 -8.36 35.92
C SER A 159 -14.59 -7.82 37.12
N SER A 160 -14.56 -8.53 38.25
CA SER A 160 -15.30 -8.19 39.47
C SER A 160 -14.44 -7.51 40.53
N SER A 161 -13.13 -7.63 40.46
CA SER A 161 -12.19 -7.02 41.41
C SER A 161 -11.37 -5.94 40.73
N ASN A 162 -11.08 -4.85 41.44
CA ASN A 162 -10.27 -3.74 40.94
C ASN A 162 -8.77 -4.10 40.84
N ASP A 163 -8.45 -5.40 40.73
CA ASP A 163 -7.11 -5.98 40.90
C ASP A 163 -6.32 -6.02 39.60
N ARG A 164 -6.90 -5.57 38.47
CA ARG A 164 -6.13 -5.42 37.23
C ARG A 164 -5.13 -4.27 37.43
N PRO A 165 -3.82 -4.53 37.37
CA PRO A 165 -2.84 -3.46 37.47
C PRO A 165 -3.01 -2.49 36.30
N THR A 166 -2.64 -1.23 36.51
CA THR A 166 -2.60 -0.22 35.46
C THR A 166 -1.18 0.05 34.97
N VAL A 167 -0.20 -0.75 35.40
CA VAL A 167 1.22 -0.59 35.07
C VAL A 167 1.80 -1.89 34.53
N CYS A 168 2.67 -1.78 33.53
CA CYS A 168 3.34 -2.92 32.90
C CYS A 168 4.50 -3.42 33.76
N SER A 169 4.54 -4.71 34.12
CA SER A 169 5.61 -5.29 34.94
C SER A 169 7.00 -5.34 34.27
N LYS A 170 7.10 -5.07 32.95
CA LYS A 170 8.37 -5.10 32.21
C LYS A 170 8.97 -3.73 31.92
N CYS A 171 8.13 -2.70 31.80
CA CYS A 171 8.60 -1.37 31.40
C CYS A 171 7.98 -0.22 32.19
N ASP A 172 7.20 -0.53 33.23
CA ASP A 172 6.55 0.40 34.15
C ASP A 172 5.62 1.43 33.52
N ALA A 173 5.36 1.33 32.21
CA ALA A 173 4.44 2.19 31.52
C ALA A 173 3.02 2.02 32.07
N ALA A 174 2.41 3.13 32.49
CA ALA A 174 1.01 3.17 32.87
C ALA A 174 0.09 3.03 31.64
N GLY A 175 -1.02 2.29 31.79
CA GLY A 175 -2.03 2.08 30.76
C GLY A 175 -2.71 0.71 30.85
N MET A 176 -3.39 0.34 29.77
CA MET A 176 -4.03 -0.97 29.67
C MET A 176 -2.97 -2.08 29.54
N VAL A 177 -3.08 -3.08 30.41
CA VAL A 177 -2.24 -4.27 30.41
C VAL A 177 -3.08 -5.52 30.14
N ASP A 178 -2.46 -6.50 29.50
CA ASP A 178 -2.99 -7.82 29.24
C ASP A 178 -2.22 -8.84 30.07
N GLY A 179 -2.91 -9.85 30.60
CA GLY A 179 -2.28 -10.96 31.31
C GLY A 179 -1.65 -11.95 30.33
N HIS A 180 -0.35 -12.15 30.42
CA HIS A 180 0.38 -13.16 29.67
C HIS A 180 0.46 -14.48 30.48
N HIS A 181 -0.11 -15.54 29.94
CA HIS A 181 0.02 -16.90 30.48
C HIS A 181 1.33 -17.55 29.99
N SER A 182 2.30 -17.70 30.89
CA SER A 182 3.51 -18.51 30.67
C SER A 182 3.22 -20.00 30.80
N ASP A 183 2.33 -20.34 31.75
CA ASP A 183 1.84 -21.68 32.04
C ASP A 183 0.31 -21.63 32.15
N TYR A 184 -0.39 -22.29 31.24
CA TYR A 184 -1.85 -22.25 31.19
C TYR A 184 -2.50 -23.14 32.26
N SER A 185 -1.73 -24.00 32.94
CA SER A 185 -2.21 -24.80 34.08
C SER A 185 -2.37 -23.96 35.35
N LYS A 186 -1.85 -22.72 35.36
CA LYS A 186 -1.95 -21.74 36.45
C LYS A 186 -2.69 -20.48 35.99
N PRO A 187 -4.03 -20.50 35.91
CA PRO A 187 -4.83 -19.44 35.28
C PRO A 187 -4.65 -18.01 35.81
N LEU A 188 -4.32 -17.88 37.10
CA LEU A 188 -4.14 -16.60 37.78
C LEU A 188 -2.67 -16.15 37.88
N ASP A 189 -1.74 -17.04 37.55
CA ASP A 189 -0.30 -16.74 37.49
C ASP A 189 0.02 -16.15 36.11
N VAL A 190 -0.21 -14.84 35.98
CA VAL A 190 0.00 -14.12 34.73
C VAL A 190 0.93 -12.94 34.91
N ILE A 191 1.73 -12.68 33.89
CA ILE A 191 2.57 -11.50 33.83
C ILE A 191 1.77 -10.37 33.17
N TRP A 192 1.57 -9.26 33.88
CA TRP A 192 0.84 -8.11 33.38
C TRP A 192 1.71 -7.26 32.47
N LEU A 193 1.41 -7.26 31.18
CA LEU A 193 2.24 -6.58 30.18
C LEU A 193 1.39 -5.63 29.34
N CYS A 194 1.94 -4.44 29.05
CA CYS A 194 1.37 -3.60 28.01
C CYS A 194 1.45 -4.30 26.65
N ARG A 195 0.58 -3.92 25.71
CA ARG A 195 0.47 -4.58 24.39
C ARG A 195 1.80 -4.70 23.65
N SER A 196 2.67 -3.69 23.71
CA SER A 196 3.97 -3.71 23.03
C SER A 196 4.93 -4.73 23.65
N CYS A 197 5.01 -4.80 24.99
CA CYS A 197 5.80 -5.80 25.69
C CYS A 197 5.24 -7.21 25.50
N HIS A 198 3.91 -7.36 25.53
CA HIS A 198 3.26 -8.65 25.32
C HIS A 198 3.56 -9.23 23.94
N MET A 199 3.46 -8.40 22.88
CA MET A 199 3.77 -8.84 21.52
C MET A 199 5.26 -9.14 21.30
N ARG A 200 6.14 -8.39 21.98
CA ARG A 200 7.59 -8.65 21.94
C ARG A 200 7.91 -10.01 22.56
N LEU A 201 7.34 -10.32 23.73
CA LEU A 201 7.52 -11.60 24.40
C LEU A 201 7.04 -12.76 23.51
N HIS A 202 5.86 -12.65 22.90
CA HIS A 202 5.42 -13.68 21.93
C HIS A 202 6.35 -13.80 20.72
N SER A 203 6.92 -12.70 20.22
CA SER A 203 7.90 -12.76 19.14
C SER A 203 9.20 -13.43 19.57
N GLU A 204 9.66 -13.22 20.81
CA GLU A 204 10.85 -13.85 21.37
C GLU A 204 10.62 -15.37 21.51
N ILE A 205 9.52 -15.78 22.15
CA ILE A 205 9.17 -17.20 22.33
C ILE A 205 9.10 -17.94 20.98
N ARG A 206 8.59 -17.30 19.92
CA ARG A 206 8.51 -17.90 18.58
C ARG A 206 9.85 -18.05 17.86
N LYS A 207 10.88 -17.28 18.23
CA LYS A 207 12.22 -17.39 17.62
C LYS A 207 13.01 -18.60 18.12
N TYR A 208 12.69 -19.05 19.33
CA TYR A 208 13.41 -20.14 20.02
C TYR A 208 12.58 -21.44 20.11
N LYS A 209 11.45 -21.50 19.39
CA LYS A 209 10.66 -22.71 19.16
C LYS A 209 10.86 -23.18 17.74
#